data_AF-A0A846XF17-F1
#
_entry.id   AF-A0A846XF17-F1
#
_cell.length_a   1.000
_cell.length_b   1.000
_cell.length_c   1.000
_cell.angle_alpha   90.00
_cell.angle_beta   90.00
_cell.angle_gamma   90.00
#
_symmetry.space_group_name_H-M   'P 1'
#
loop_
_entity.id
_entity.type
_entity.pdbx_description
1 polymer ?
#
loop_
_entity_poly.entity_id
_entity_poly.type
_entity_poly.pdbx_seq_one_letter_code
_entity_poly.pdbx_strand_id
1 'polypeptide(L)'
;MFRILIISAAASALLFGGAPAAGAHPHSGTARPGAPGTTGLHHPAGKDDSVAQLPFTDREFLRASAFDDEPRPLQDAAIALARAQCEYLDKSGNTAANRTYLAEESRPFVEYPYLFLQAAVGSYCPRHSAGH
;
A
#
# COMPACT_ATOMS: atom_id res chain seq x y z
N MET A 1 20.19 -46.72 8.06
CA MET A 1 19.05 -46.73 9.01
C MET A 1 17.98 -45.79 8.47
N PHE A 2 17.00 -46.32 7.74
CA PHE A 2 15.88 -45.55 7.20
C PHE A 2 14.79 -45.41 8.27
N ARG A 3 14.41 -44.16 8.58
CA ARG A 3 13.24 -43.87 9.43
C ARG A 3 12.15 -43.27 8.56
N ILE A 4 11.16 -44.11 8.25
CA ILE A 4 9.88 -43.74 7.65
C ILE A 4 9.01 -43.23 8.81
N LEU A 5 8.49 -42.00 8.70
CA LEU A 5 7.43 -41.50 9.59
C LEU A 5 6.15 -41.30 8.79
N ILE A 6 5.11 -41.93 9.31
CA ILE A 6 3.82 -42.19 8.68
C ILE A 6 2.96 -40.92 8.66
N ILE A 7 2.21 -40.84 7.55
CA ILE A 7 1.27 -39.83 7.12
C ILE A 7 0.03 -39.80 8.03
N SER A 8 -0.43 -38.61 8.40
CA SER A 8 -1.81 -38.35 8.80
C SER A 8 -2.18 -36.91 8.42
N ALA A 9 -2.68 -36.74 7.19
CA ALA A 9 -3.29 -35.50 6.76
C ALA A 9 -4.82 -35.66 6.91
N ALA A 10 -5.38 -35.04 7.94
CA ALA A 10 -6.82 -34.93 8.12
C ALA A 10 -7.39 -34.04 7.01
N ALA A 11 -8.29 -34.60 6.20
CA ALA A 11 -9.01 -33.86 5.18
C ALA A 11 -10.07 -32.95 5.84
N SER A 12 -9.81 -31.65 5.90
CA SER A 12 -10.80 -30.66 6.32
C SER A 12 -11.73 -30.34 5.13
N ALA A 13 -12.95 -30.86 5.16
CA ALA A 13 -14.01 -30.46 4.24
C ALA A 13 -14.55 -29.08 4.67
N LEU A 14 -14.19 -28.03 3.92
CA LEU A 14 -14.78 -26.70 4.07
C LEU A 14 -15.95 -26.58 3.10
N LEU A 15 -17.17 -26.78 3.62
CA LEU A 15 -18.40 -26.37 2.98
C LEU A 15 -18.53 -24.84 3.15
N PHE A 16 -18.27 -24.08 2.09
CA PHE A 16 -18.69 -22.68 2.01
C PHE A 16 -19.84 -22.54 1.01
N GLY A 17 -21.00 -22.22 1.58
CA GLY A 17 -22.24 -21.93 0.88
C GLY A 17 -22.20 -20.59 0.16
N GLY A 18 -23.18 -20.41 -0.73
CA GLY A 18 -23.17 -19.46 -1.82
C GLY A 18 -23.43 -17.99 -1.47
N ALA A 19 -23.09 -17.15 -2.43
CA ALA A 19 -23.72 -15.85 -2.68
C ALA A 19 -23.63 -15.56 -4.20
N PRO A 20 -24.74 -15.51 -4.94
CA PRO A 20 -24.75 -14.89 -6.26
C PRO A 20 -25.00 -13.38 -6.12
N ALA A 21 -24.02 -12.57 -6.50
CA ALA A 21 -24.21 -11.16 -6.78
C ALA A 21 -23.49 -10.78 -8.07
N ALA A 22 -24.05 -11.23 -9.20
CA ALA A 22 -23.70 -10.73 -10.52
C ALA A 22 -24.39 -9.37 -10.72
N GLY A 23 -23.77 -8.31 -10.19
CA GLY A 23 -24.11 -6.93 -10.53
C GLY A 23 -23.39 -6.50 -11.79
N ALA A 24 -23.88 -6.94 -12.96
CA ALA A 24 -23.43 -6.40 -14.24
C ALA A 24 -24.00 -4.99 -14.42
N HIS A 25 -23.22 -3.96 -14.11
CA HIS A 25 -23.53 -2.59 -14.52
C HIS A 25 -23.26 -2.45 -16.02
N PRO A 26 -24.26 -2.09 -16.85
CA PRO A 26 -24.02 -1.79 -18.25
C PRO A 26 -23.19 -0.50 -18.37
N HIS A 27 -22.01 -0.67 -18.96
CA HIS A 27 -21.13 0.40 -19.37
C HIS A 27 -21.74 1.10 -20.59
N SER A 28 -22.54 2.14 -20.36
CA SER A 28 -23.01 3.05 -21.40
C SER A 28 -22.34 4.41 -21.18
N GLY A 29 -21.24 4.61 -21.89
CA GLY A 29 -20.46 5.84 -21.84
C GLY A 29 -19.56 6.00 -23.07
N THR A 30 -20.08 5.76 -24.26
CA THR A 30 -19.41 6.19 -25.50
C THR A 30 -19.62 7.69 -25.69
N ALA A 31 -18.61 8.49 -25.34
CA ALA A 31 -18.36 9.78 -26.00
C ALA A 31 -16.89 10.22 -25.81
N ARG A 32 -16.12 10.15 -26.89
CA ARG A 32 -14.86 10.86 -27.15
C ARG A 32 -15.09 11.62 -28.48
N PRO A 33 -14.42 12.74 -28.85
CA PRO A 33 -13.30 13.46 -28.23
C PRO A 33 -13.53 14.98 -28.02
N GLY A 34 -12.71 15.58 -27.14
CA GLY A 34 -12.53 17.04 -27.11
C GLY A 34 -11.34 17.45 -26.23
N ALA A 35 -10.14 17.48 -26.80
CA ALA A 35 -9.10 18.42 -26.38
C ALA A 35 -9.26 19.67 -27.29
N PRO A 36 -9.01 20.92 -26.85
CA PRO A 36 -7.85 21.33 -26.04
C PRO A 36 -8.16 22.37 -24.93
N GLY A 37 -7.24 22.58 -23.99
CA GLY A 37 -7.29 23.79 -23.15
C GLY A 37 -6.63 23.66 -21.79
N THR A 38 -5.45 24.25 -21.66
CA THR A 38 -4.74 24.49 -20.41
C THR A 38 -5.49 25.52 -19.56
N THR A 39 -5.91 25.14 -18.36
CA THR A 39 -6.08 26.08 -17.24
C THR A 39 -5.97 25.29 -15.94
N GLY A 40 -4.89 25.49 -15.20
CA GLY A 40 -4.81 25.10 -13.81
C GLY A 40 -5.97 25.75 -13.05
N LEU A 41 -6.90 24.92 -12.58
CA LEU A 41 -7.88 25.35 -11.59
C LEU A 41 -7.36 24.89 -10.24
N HIS A 42 -6.83 25.85 -9.49
CA HIS A 42 -6.87 25.80 -8.03
C HIS A 42 -8.25 25.26 -7.61
N HIS A 43 -8.24 24.14 -6.88
CA HIS A 43 -9.40 23.71 -6.11
C HIS A 43 -9.21 24.22 -4.67
N PRO A 44 -9.88 25.29 -4.24
CA PRO A 44 -10.15 25.50 -2.84
C PRO A 44 -11.65 25.29 -2.61
N ALA A 45 -12.04 24.11 -2.13
CA ALA A 45 -13.22 23.91 -1.27
C ALA A 45 -13.50 22.41 -1.10
N GLY A 46 -13.36 21.90 0.11
CA GLY A 46 -13.69 20.50 0.43
C GLY A 46 -13.14 20.04 1.76
N LYS A 47 -13.48 20.73 2.83
CA LYS A 47 -13.06 20.44 4.20
C LYS A 47 -13.65 19.11 4.69
N ASP A 48 -13.02 17.99 4.32
CA ASP A 48 -12.91 16.78 5.17
C ASP A 48 -11.80 15.79 4.72
N ASP A 49 -10.79 16.28 4.02
CA ASP A 49 -9.55 15.58 3.64
C ASP A 49 -8.55 15.47 4.80
N SER A 50 -9.04 15.44 6.04
CA SER A 50 -8.18 15.65 7.20
C SER A 50 -7.39 14.39 7.53
N VAL A 51 -6.08 14.46 7.38
CA VAL A 51 -5.11 13.48 7.93
C VAL A 51 -5.44 13.11 9.39
N ALA A 52 -6.02 14.04 10.15
CA ALA A 52 -6.45 13.81 11.53
C ALA A 52 -7.41 12.62 11.71
N GLN A 53 -8.19 12.25 10.69
CA GLN A 53 -9.13 11.13 10.72
C GLN A 53 -8.47 9.76 10.48
N LEU A 54 -7.24 9.75 9.97
CA LEU A 54 -6.51 8.50 9.75
C LEU A 54 -6.11 7.84 11.09
N PRO A 55 -5.94 6.50 11.09
CA PRO A 55 -5.29 5.80 12.18
C PRO A 55 -3.96 6.43 12.57
N PHE A 56 -3.60 6.40 13.86
CA PHE A 56 -2.37 7.00 14.37
C PHE A 56 -1.12 6.57 13.56
N THR A 57 -0.99 5.28 13.25
CA THR A 57 0.13 4.74 12.47
C THR A 57 0.21 5.34 11.07
N ASP A 58 -0.93 5.52 10.39
CA ASP A 58 -0.98 6.08 9.05
C ASP A 58 -0.61 7.57 9.09
N ARG A 59 -1.08 8.30 10.10
CA ARG A 59 -0.72 9.70 10.32
C ARG A 59 0.77 9.88 10.59
N GLU A 60 1.32 9.03 11.44
CA GLU A 60 2.74 9.06 11.79
C GLU A 60 3.61 8.74 10.58
N PHE A 61 3.22 7.72 9.79
CA PHE A 61 3.88 7.41 8.53
C PHE A 61 3.84 8.59 7.55
N LEU A 62 2.67 9.20 7.32
CA LEU A 62 2.55 10.33 6.38
C LEU A 62 3.42 11.50 6.80
N ARG A 63 3.43 11.83 8.09
CA ARG A 63 4.32 12.87 8.65
C ARG A 63 5.79 12.52 8.49
N ALA A 64 6.17 11.29 8.84
CA ALA A 64 7.56 10.84 8.75
C ALA A 64 8.05 10.68 7.30
N SER A 65 7.15 10.56 6.32
CA SER A 65 7.44 10.39 4.89
C SER A 65 7.24 11.66 4.06
N ALA A 66 6.86 12.78 4.67
CA ALA A 66 6.53 14.05 4.01
C ALA A 66 5.33 13.96 3.03
N PHE A 67 4.32 13.17 3.39
CA PHE A 67 3.04 13.08 2.66
C PHE A 67 1.86 13.67 3.45
N ASP A 68 2.05 14.24 4.65
CA ASP A 68 0.94 14.74 5.48
C ASP A 68 0.25 15.99 4.92
N ASP A 69 0.92 16.74 4.05
CA ASP A 69 0.34 17.88 3.34
C ASP A 69 -0.19 17.54 1.93
N GLU A 70 0.00 16.30 1.46
CA GLU A 70 -0.46 15.87 0.14
C GLU A 70 -1.98 15.67 0.08
N PRO A 71 -2.62 15.77 -1.09
CA PRO A 71 -4.03 15.42 -1.26
C PRO A 71 -4.34 13.96 -0.85
N ARG A 72 -5.55 13.71 -0.32
CA ARG A 72 -5.99 12.38 0.13
C ARG A 72 -5.68 11.23 -0.84
N PRO A 73 -5.90 11.35 -2.16
CA PRO A 73 -5.57 10.27 -3.09
C PRO A 73 -4.07 9.90 -3.10
N LEU A 74 -3.19 10.89 -2.93
CA LEU A 74 -1.74 10.65 -2.85
C LEU A 74 -1.34 10.08 -1.49
N GLN A 75 -1.98 10.52 -0.41
CA GLN A 75 -1.79 9.91 0.92
C GLN A 75 -2.18 8.44 0.95
N ASP A 76 -3.34 8.10 0.39
CA ASP A 76 -3.82 6.71 0.33
C ASP A 76 -2.91 5.85 -0.55
N ALA A 77 -2.40 6.39 -1.67
CA ALA A 77 -1.41 5.72 -2.50
C ALA A 77 -0.08 5.49 -1.77
N ALA A 78 0.40 6.49 -1.03
CA ALA A 78 1.60 6.38 -0.20
C ALA A 78 1.46 5.29 0.87
N ILE A 79 0.33 5.27 1.59
CA ILE A 79 0.02 4.24 2.60
C ILE A 79 -0.02 2.85 1.96
N ALA A 80 -0.68 2.71 0.80
CA ALA A 80 -0.76 1.44 0.09
C ALA A 80 0.63 0.94 -0.36
N LEU A 81 1.46 1.82 -0.91
CA LEU A 81 2.83 1.50 -1.32
C LEU A 81 3.69 1.08 -0.11
N ALA A 82 3.61 1.82 1.00
CA ALA A 82 4.36 1.51 2.21
C ALA A 82 4.02 0.12 2.79
N ARG A 83 2.74 -0.24 2.79
CA ARG A 83 2.28 -1.57 3.21
C ARG A 83 2.77 -2.67 2.27
N ALA A 84 2.72 -2.44 0.96
CA ALA A 84 3.23 -3.39 -0.04
C ALA A 84 4.75 -3.60 0.07
N GLN A 85 5.52 -2.53 0.28
CA GLN A 85 6.95 -2.60 0.53
C GLN A 85 7.25 -3.41 1.80
N CYS A 86 6.44 -3.23 2.85
CA CYS A 86 6.56 -4.02 4.05
C CYS A 86 6.31 -5.52 3.82
N GLU A 87 5.24 -5.85 3.11
CA GLU A 87 4.90 -7.23 2.75
C GLU A 87 6.01 -7.88 1.91
N TYR A 88 6.63 -7.12 1.01
CA TYR A 88 7.79 -7.59 0.26
C TYR A 88 8.97 -7.92 1.19
N LEU A 89 9.33 -7.00 2.11
CA LEU A 89 10.45 -7.21 3.04
C LEU A 89 10.20 -8.38 3.99
N ASP A 90 8.94 -8.62 4.35
CA ASP A 90 8.54 -9.75 5.18
C ASP A 90 8.78 -11.10 4.49
N LYS A 91 8.54 -11.18 3.18
CA LYS A 91 8.74 -12.39 2.36
C LYS A 91 10.17 -12.58 1.90
N SER A 92 10.81 -11.50 1.45
CA SER A 92 12.13 -11.51 0.81
C SER A 92 13.27 -11.28 1.80
N GLY A 93 12.95 -10.92 3.05
CA GLY A 93 13.91 -10.62 4.09
C GLY A 93 14.29 -9.15 4.13
N ASN A 94 14.44 -8.61 5.34
CA ASN A 94 14.70 -7.20 5.57
C ASN A 94 16.20 -6.87 5.54
N THR A 95 16.84 -7.01 4.38
CA THR A 95 18.27 -6.74 4.18
C THR A 95 18.51 -5.34 3.61
N ALA A 96 19.72 -4.80 3.78
CA ALA A 96 20.10 -3.51 3.19
C ALA A 96 19.98 -3.52 1.65
N ALA A 97 20.26 -4.66 1.00
CA ALA A 97 20.11 -4.83 -0.44
C ALA A 97 18.64 -4.73 -0.87
N ASN A 98 17.73 -5.42 -0.19
CA ASN A 98 16.30 -5.37 -0.50
C ASN A 98 15.71 -3.98 -0.20
N ARG A 99 16.18 -3.31 0.86
CA ARG A 99 15.78 -1.92 1.14
C ARG A 99 16.26 -0.97 0.05
N THR A 100 17.51 -1.11 -0.40
CA THR A 100 18.05 -0.29 -1.50
C THR A 100 17.27 -0.52 -2.79
N TYR A 101 16.97 -1.77 -3.12
CA TYR A 101 16.14 -2.13 -4.27
C TYR A 101 14.78 -1.42 -4.24
N LEU A 102 14.05 -1.49 -3.12
CA LEU A 102 12.75 -0.84 -2.99
C LEU A 102 12.82 0.68 -3.08
N ALA A 103 13.87 1.29 -2.51
CA ALA A 103 14.07 2.74 -2.59
C ALA A 103 14.42 3.18 -4.01
N GLU A 104 15.28 2.46 -4.73
CA GLU A 104 15.61 2.77 -6.13
C GLU A 104 14.39 2.59 -7.05
N GLU A 105 13.60 1.55 -6.83
CA GLU A 105 12.37 1.28 -7.59
C GLU A 105 11.29 2.36 -7.36
N SER A 106 11.25 2.99 -6.18
CA SER A 106 10.25 4.03 -5.87
C SER A 106 10.67 5.46 -6.26
N ARG A 107 11.90 5.66 -6.74
CA ARG A 107 12.39 6.96 -7.25
C ARG A 107 11.48 7.71 -8.23
N PRO A 108 10.81 7.07 -9.19
CA PRO A 108 9.92 7.80 -10.10
C PRO A 108 8.60 8.24 -9.46
N PHE A 109 8.27 7.75 -8.25
CA PHE A 109 6.99 8.01 -7.60
C PHE A 109 7.11 8.82 -6.30
N VAL A 110 8.31 8.86 -5.70
CA VAL A 110 8.54 9.42 -4.37
C VAL A 110 9.77 10.32 -4.41
N GLU A 111 9.64 11.54 -3.89
CA GLU A 111 10.74 12.53 -3.87
C GLU A 111 11.91 12.11 -2.97
N TYR A 112 11.60 11.50 -1.81
CA TYR A 112 12.58 11.00 -0.85
C TYR A 112 12.46 9.49 -0.59
N PRO A 113 12.85 8.63 -1.55
CA PRO A 113 12.57 7.19 -1.49
C PRO A 113 13.13 6.47 -0.27
N TYR A 114 14.35 6.84 0.16
CA TYR A 114 14.99 6.24 1.32
C TYR A 114 14.31 6.64 2.63
N LEU A 115 13.89 7.89 2.75
CA LEU A 115 13.17 8.41 3.91
C LEU A 115 11.76 7.80 3.98
N PHE A 116 11.08 7.72 2.83
CA PHE A 116 9.80 7.03 2.70
C PHE A 116 9.88 5.57 3.14
N LEU A 117 10.88 4.82 2.64
CA LEU A 117 11.04 3.42 2.99
C LEU A 117 11.38 3.24 4.48
N GLN A 118 12.20 4.13 5.05
CA GLN A 118 12.51 4.13 6.47
C GLN A 118 11.24 4.33 7.31
N ALA A 119 10.40 5.30 6.94
CA ALA A 119 9.12 5.55 7.59
C ALA A 119 8.17 4.34 7.44
N ALA A 120 8.10 3.75 6.24
CA ALA A 120 7.27 2.57 5.97
C ALA A 120 7.67 1.37 6.85
N VAL A 121 8.97 1.09 6.97
CA VAL A 121 9.48 0.00 7.81
C VAL A 121 9.21 0.29 9.29
N GLY A 122 9.42 1.52 9.74
CA GLY A 122 9.16 1.92 11.13
C GLY A 122 7.68 1.81 11.53
N SER A 123 6.78 2.19 10.64
CA SER A 123 5.34 2.24 10.93
C SER A 123 4.61 0.92 10.66
N TYR A 124 4.94 0.21 9.58
CA TYR A 124 4.17 -0.94 9.11
C TYR A 124 4.87 -2.29 9.26
N CYS A 125 6.18 -2.31 9.53
CA CYS A 125 6.93 -3.55 9.70
C CYS A 125 7.36 -3.77 11.16
N PRO A 126 6.46 -4.16 12.08
CA PRO A 126 6.79 -4.28 13.50
C PRO A 126 7.91 -5.29 13.77
N ARG A 127 7.97 -6.40 13.00
CA ARG A 127 9.06 -7.40 13.07
C ARG A 127 10.45 -6.87 12.69
N HIS A 128 10.49 -5.66 12.16
CA HIS A 128 11.64 -5.05 11.49
C HIS A 128 11.93 -3.63 12.00
N SER A 129 11.03 -3.09 12.83
CA SER A 129 11.10 -1.78 13.49
C SER A 129 12.11 -1.74 14.64
N ALA A 130 12.50 -2.90 15.18
CA ALA A 130 13.60 -3.03 16.13
C ALA A 130 14.91 -3.32 15.39
N GLY A 131 15.61 -2.26 14.99
CA GLY A 131 17.06 -2.33 14.82
C GLY A 131 17.71 -2.50 16.19
N HIS A 132 18.67 -3.42 16.27
CA HIS A 132 19.68 -3.45 17.34
C HIS A 132 20.36 -2.10 17.52
#